data_AF-A0A0T2MD34-F1
#
_entry.id   AF-A0A0T2MD34-F1
#
_cell.length_a   1.000
_cell.length_b   1.000
_cell.length_c   1.000
_cell.angle_alpha   90.00
_cell.angle_beta   90.00
_cell.angle_gamma   90.00
#
_symmetry.space_group_name_H-M   'P 1'
#
loop_
_entity.id
_entity.type
_entity.pdbx_description
1 polymer ?
#
loop_
_entity_poly.entity_id
_entity_poly.type
_entity_poly.pdbx_seq_one_letter_code
_entity_poly.pdbx_strand_id
1 'polypeptide(L)' 'MFSRAAAVAVATLALTISPASAQNGECNIKGNVSTQGERIYHMPGDKYYDETRISASHGERWFCTEAEARQAGWRRARV' A
#
# COMPACT_ATOMS: atom_id res chain seq x y z
N MET A 1 9.00 49.10 30.90
CA MET A 1 8.40 47.78 31.19
C MET A 1 7.65 47.32 29.94
N PHE A 2 8.34 46.64 29.02
CA PHE A 2 7.71 46.09 27.80
C PHE A 2 7.73 44.56 27.93
N SER A 3 6.58 43.98 28.27
CA SER A 3 6.41 42.53 28.40
C SER A 3 6.54 41.87 27.04
N ARG A 4 7.53 40.97 26.93
CA ARG A 4 7.85 40.21 25.72
C ARG A 4 6.74 39.17 25.48
N ALA A 5 6.18 39.19 24.27
CA ALA A 5 5.38 38.09 23.75
C ALA A 5 6.25 36.83 23.64
N ALA A 6 5.75 35.70 24.14
CA ALA A 6 6.32 34.39 23.90
C ALA A 6 5.36 33.61 22.99
N ALA A 7 5.56 33.71 21.68
CA ALA A 7 5.02 32.74 20.74
C ALA A 7 6.00 31.57 20.66
N VAL A 8 5.68 30.44 21.30
CA VAL A 8 6.44 29.21 21.12
C VAL A 8 5.89 28.50 19.88
N ALA A 9 6.50 28.78 18.73
CA ALA A 9 6.34 27.96 17.55
C ALA A 9 7.22 26.71 17.70
N VAL A 10 6.64 25.56 18.03
CA VAL A 10 7.34 24.27 17.94
C VAL A 10 7.16 23.73 16.53
N ALA A 11 8.16 23.97 15.68
CA ALA A 11 8.25 23.39 14.35
C ALA A 11 8.90 22.00 14.42
N THR A 12 8.16 21.02 13.89
CA THR A 12 8.59 19.79 13.19
C THR A 12 9.41 18.72 13.91
N LEU A 13 8.89 17.49 13.87
CA LEU A 13 9.55 16.31 13.28
C LEU A 13 8.51 15.17 13.20
N ALA A 14 7.70 15.16 12.15
CA ALA A 14 6.98 13.95 11.79
C ALA A 14 8.02 12.96 11.24
N LEU A 15 8.45 12.02 12.09
CA LEU A 15 9.15 10.82 11.65
C LEU A 15 8.14 9.93 10.90
N THR A 16 7.83 10.30 9.65
CA THR A 16 7.15 9.37 8.73
C THR A 16 8.20 8.38 8.24
N ILE A 17 8.53 7.39 9.07
CA ILE A 17 9.17 6.18 8.56
C ILE A 17 8.09 5.45 7.77
N SER A 18 7.94 5.79 6.49
CA SER A 18 7.15 4.99 5.56
C SER A 18 7.79 3.60 5.51
N PRO A 19 7.13 2.50 5.92
CA PRO A 19 7.66 1.17 5.70
C PRO A 19 7.46 0.81 4.23
N ALA A 20 8.25 1.43 3.35
CA ALA A 20 8.37 1.03 1.95
C ALA A 20 9.80 0.61 1.68
N SER A 21 10.32 -0.30 2.52
CA SER A 21 11.52 -1.04 2.18
C SER A 21 11.15 -2.22 1.28
N ALA A 22 10.61 -1.93 0.09
CA ALA A 22 10.70 -2.83 -1.05
C ALA A 22 12.14 -2.73 -1.62
N GLN A 23 13.13 -3.03 -0.78
CA GLN A 23 14.53 -2.88 -1.16
C GLN A 23 14.96 -4.21 -1.76
N ASN A 24 15.00 -4.24 -3.10
CA ASN A 24 15.60 -5.27 -3.96
C ASN A 24 14.87 -6.61 -4.08
N GLY A 25 13.60 -6.58 -4.49
CA GLY A 25 12.87 -7.74 -5.01
C GLY A 25 11.58 -7.24 -5.64
N GLU A 26 11.28 -7.68 -6.86
CA GLU A 26 10.10 -7.26 -7.63
C GLU A 26 8.84 -7.33 -6.77
N CYS A 27 8.03 -6.27 -6.73
CA CYS A 27 6.77 -6.26 -5.97
C CYS A 27 5.87 -7.37 -6.50
N ASN A 28 5.72 -8.43 -5.71
CA ASN A 28 5.22 -9.74 -6.11
C ASN A 28 3.89 -10.09 -5.42
N ILE A 29 3.15 -9.07 -4.95
CA ILE A 29 1.75 -9.24 -4.56
C ILE A 29 0.88 -8.70 -5.69
N LYS A 30 0.05 -9.56 -6.27
CA LYS A 30 -0.81 -9.26 -7.43
C LYS A 30 -2.16 -8.73 -6.98
N GLY A 31 -2.46 -7.45 -7.23
CA GLY A 31 -3.77 -6.85 -6.96
C GLY A 31 -4.68 -6.86 -8.19
N ASN A 32 -5.68 -7.74 -8.19
CA ASN A 32 -6.73 -7.86 -9.22
C ASN A 32 -8.06 -7.20 -8.80
N VAL A 33 -8.77 -6.59 -9.76
CA VAL A 33 -10.12 -6.04 -9.59
C VAL A 33 -11.09 -6.96 -10.31
N SER A 34 -11.96 -7.65 -9.56
CA SER A 34 -12.98 -8.53 -10.16
C SER A 34 -13.95 -7.75 -11.05
N THR A 35 -14.67 -8.46 -11.91
CA THR A 35 -15.75 -7.88 -12.74
C THR A 35 -16.87 -7.23 -11.91
N GLN A 36 -16.99 -7.58 -10.63
CA GLN A 36 -17.93 -6.98 -9.68
C GLN A 36 -17.36 -5.74 -8.96
N GLY A 37 -16.14 -5.30 -9.33
CA GLY A 37 -15.45 -4.14 -8.75
C GLY A 37 -14.70 -4.45 -7.46
N GLU A 38 -14.64 -5.71 -7.04
CA GLU A 38 -13.97 -6.10 -5.81
C GLU A 38 -12.45 -6.12 -5.96
N ARG A 39 -11.75 -5.45 -5.05
CA ARG A 39 -10.28 -5.34 -5.03
C ARG A 39 -9.67 -6.43 -4.18
N ILE A 40 -9.02 -7.39 -4.82
CA ILE A 40 -8.40 -8.54 -4.16
C ILE A 40 -6.91 -8.62 -4.46
N TYR A 41 -6.10 -9.06 -3.51
CA TYR A 41 -4.68 -9.35 -3.76
C TYR A 41 -4.34 -10.82 -3.54
N HIS A 42 -3.40 -11.30 -4.34
CA HIS A 42 -2.82 -12.63 -4.28
C HIS A 42 -1.35 -12.55 -3.85
N MET A 43 -0.98 -13.35 -2.87
CA MET A 43 0.39 -13.55 -2.43
C MET A 43 1.06 -14.66 -3.27
N PRO A 44 2.40 -14.67 -3.38
CA PRO A 44 3.13 -15.79 -3.94
C PRO A 44 2.75 -17.10 -3.23
N GLY A 45 2.36 -18.13 -4.00
CA GLY A 45 1.90 -19.41 -3.47
C GLY A 45 0.39 -19.55 -3.29
N ASP A 46 -0.40 -18.47 -3.45
CA ASP A 46 -1.85 -18.58 -3.55
C ASP A 46 -2.22 -19.38 -4.81
N LYS A 47 -3.32 -20.15 -4.74
CA LYS A 47 -3.73 -21.09 -5.79
C LYS A 47 -3.82 -20.45 -7.17
N TYR A 48 -4.36 -19.23 -7.23
CA TYR A 48 -4.59 -18.49 -8.46
C TYR A 48 -3.53 -17.42 -8.74
N TYR A 49 -2.40 -17.44 -8.02
CA TYR A 49 -1.36 -16.45 -8.20
C TYR A 49 -0.82 -16.47 -9.62
N ASP A 50 -0.49 -17.65 -10.17
CA ASP A 50 0.08 -17.78 -11.52
C ASP A 50 -0.92 -17.59 -12.65
N GLU A 51 -2.22 -17.72 -12.38
CA GLU A 51 -3.29 -17.46 -13.35
C GLU A 51 -3.61 -15.96 -13.41
N THR A 52 -3.52 -15.27 -12.27
CA THR A 52 -3.81 -13.84 -12.19
C THR A 52 -2.81 -13.03 -13.02
N ARG A 53 -3.34 -12.32 -14.03
CA ARG A 53 -2.64 -11.32 -14.83
C ARG A 53 -3.05 -9.94 -14.36
N ILE A 54 -2.10 -9.01 -14.29
CA ILE A 54 -2.33 -7.65 -13.79
C ILE A 54 -2.36 -6.69 -14.97
N SER A 55 -3.46 -5.95 -15.07
CA SER A 55 -3.75 -4.98 -16.12
C SER A 55 -3.99 -3.60 -15.52
N ALA A 56 -2.99 -2.72 -15.61
CA ALA A 56 -3.07 -1.36 -15.06
C ALA A 56 -4.27 -0.55 -15.60
N SER A 57 -4.70 -0.82 -16.84
CA SER A 57 -5.90 -0.21 -17.45
C SER A 57 -7.21 -0.52 -16.72
N HIS A 58 -7.27 -1.63 -15.99
CA HIS A 58 -8.43 -2.04 -15.18
C HIS A 58 -8.30 -1.59 -13.71
N GLY A 59 -7.29 -0.76 -13.38
CA GLY A 59 -7.01 -0.33 -12.01
C GLY A 59 -6.34 -1.40 -11.15
N GLU A 60 -5.88 -2.49 -11.76
CA GLU A 60 -5.09 -3.55 -11.13
C GLU A 60 -3.64 -3.10 -10.94
N ARG A 61 -2.99 -3.54 -9.87
CA ARG A 61 -1.61 -3.14 -9.58
C ARG A 61 -0.86 -4.14 -8.73
N TRP A 62 0.46 -4.02 -8.75
CA TRP A 62 1.34 -4.78 -7.88
C TRP A 62 1.56 -4.06 -6.56
N PHE A 63 1.73 -4.84 -5.50
CA PHE A 63 2.06 -4.39 -4.16
C PHE A 63 3.34 -5.05 -3.70
N CYS A 64 4.10 -4.34 -2.87
CA CYS A 64 5.34 -4.87 -2.33
C CYS A 64 5.12 -5.47 -0.93
N THR A 65 4.06 -5.05 -0.23
CA THR A 65 3.67 -5.60 1.08
C THR A 65 2.15 -5.80 1.18
N GLU A 66 1.74 -6.76 2.01
CA GLU A 66 0.33 -6.99 2.32
C GLU A 66 -0.30 -5.77 3.01
N ALA A 67 0.47 -5.08 3.85
CA ALA A 67 0.04 -3.86 4.52
C ALA A 67 -0.33 -2.75 3.53
N GLU A 68 0.49 -2.55 2.49
CA GLU A 68 0.20 -1.59 1.43
C GLU A 68 -1.10 -1.93 0.69
N ALA A 69 -1.31 -3.22 0.36
CA ALA A 69 -2.53 -3.69 -0.27
C ALA A 69 -3.76 -3.41 0.60
N ARG A 70 -3.70 -3.76 1.89
CA ARG A 70 -4.79 -3.50 2.84
C ARG A 70 -5.06 -2.00 3.02
N GLN A 71 -4.02 -1.17 3.14
CA GLN A 71 -4.15 0.29 3.25
C GLN A 71 -4.78 0.91 2.00
N ALA A 72 -4.50 0.35 0.82
CA ALA A 72 -5.13 0.76 -0.43
C ALA A 72 -6.58 0.27 -0.59
N GLY A 73 -7.15 -0.40 0.42
CA GLY A 73 -8.52 -0.92 0.42
C GLY A 73 -8.69 -2.27 -0.27
N TRP A 74 -7.62 -3.06 -0.39
CA TRP A 74 -7.64 -4.38 -1.01
C TRP A 74 -7.75 -5.46 0.06
N ARG A 75 -8.48 -6.54 -0.23
CA ARG A 75 -8.57 -7.69 0.67
C ARG A 75 -7.78 -8.89 0.13
N ARG A 76 -7.39 -9.82 1.01
CA ARG A 76 -6.73 -11.06 0.56
C ARG A 76 -7.68 -11.91 -0.27
N ALA A 77 -7.17 -12.55 -1.32
CA ALA A 77 -7.88 -13.59 -2.04
C ALA A 77 -8.28 -14.72 -1.08
N ARG A 78 -9.47 -15.28 -1.28
CA ARG A 78 -10.04 -16.33 -0.43
C ARG A 78 -9.93 -17.69 -1.10
N VAL A 79 -8.87 -17.97 -1.85
CA VAL A 79 -8.64 -19.27 -2.52
C VAL A 79 -7.22 -19.37 -3.06
#